data_AF-A0A932S9I8-F1
#
_entry.id   AF-A0A932S9I8-F1
#
_cell.length_a   1.000
_cell.length_b   1.000
_cell.length_c   1.000
_cell.angle_alpha   90.00
_cell.angle_beta   90.00
_cell.angle_gamma   90.00
#
_symmetry.space_group_name_H-M   'P 1'
#
loop_
_entity.id
_entity.type
_entity.pdbx_description
1 polymer ?
#
loop_
_entity_poly.entity_id
_entity_poly.type
_entity_poly.pdbx_seq_one_letter_code
_entity_poly.pdbx_strand_id
1 'polypeptide(L)'
;QYLASLGKTREQMTGELKPEALKRVMRSLVLTELRDKEGVKVESAEVDASIDELAQSAGEQTERMRRALNTEANRKSIERSILTRKTLDRLAEIVTGRPMEAAGSAAVSAQQ
;
A
#
# COMPACT_ATOMS: atom_id res chain seq x y z
N GLN A 1 11.57 -28.10 0.32
CA GLN A 1 13.05 -27.99 0.25
C GLN A 1 13.61 -26.79 1.04
N TYR A 2 12.92 -25.65 1.14
CA TYR A 2 13.37 -24.47 1.94
C TYR A 2 13.65 -24.72 3.44
N LEU A 3 12.81 -25.49 4.13
CA LEU A 3 13.01 -25.78 5.57
C LEU A 3 14.19 -26.75 5.81
N ALA A 4 14.35 -27.73 4.91
CA ALA A 4 15.45 -28.68 4.94
C ALA A 4 16.81 -28.00 4.69
N SER A 5 16.88 -27.01 3.79
CA SER A 5 18.10 -26.21 3.55
C SER A 5 18.48 -25.29 4.70
N LEU A 6 17.52 -24.97 5.59
CA LEU A 6 17.75 -24.14 6.77
C LEU A 6 17.97 -24.96 8.05
N GLY A 7 17.87 -26.30 7.97
CA GLY A 7 17.98 -27.20 9.12
C GLY A 7 16.90 -27.00 10.18
N LYS A 8 15.74 -26.42 9.83
CA LYS A 8 14.66 -26.09 10.77
C LYS A 8 13.42 -26.94 10.55
N THR A 9 12.73 -27.26 11.64
CA THR A 9 11.38 -27.82 11.56
C THR A 9 10.35 -26.72 11.26
N ARG A 10 9.14 -27.13 10.87
CA ARG A 10 8.03 -26.21 10.63
C ARG A 10 7.64 -25.45 11.89
N GLU A 11 7.67 -26.11 13.03
CA GLU A 11 7.31 -25.57 14.35
C GLU A 11 8.31 -24.49 14.77
N GLN A 12 9.61 -24.74 14.58
CA GLN A 12 10.66 -23.76 14.85
C GLN A 12 10.50 -22.51 13.98
N MET A 13 10.31 -22.70 12.66
CA MET A 13 10.08 -21.58 11.75
C MET A 13 8.81 -20.80 12.10
N THR A 14 7.74 -21.50 12.46
CA THR A 14 6.49 -20.85 12.88
C THR A 14 6.69 -20.04 14.16
N GLY A 15 7.40 -20.59 15.15
CA GLY A 15 7.74 -19.91 16.40
C GLY A 15 8.56 -18.64 16.16
N GLU A 16 9.54 -18.68 15.27
CA GLU A 16 10.38 -17.54 14.91
C GLU A 16 9.63 -16.44 14.16
N LEU A 17 8.71 -16.80 13.26
CA LEU A 17 7.94 -15.83 12.48
C LEU A 17 6.77 -15.22 13.27
N LYS A 18 6.29 -15.90 14.33
CA LYS A 18 5.11 -15.50 15.10
C LYS A 18 5.18 -14.08 15.66
N PRO A 19 6.30 -13.60 16.27
CA PRO A 19 6.38 -12.25 16.78
C PRO A 19 6.22 -11.17 15.70
N GLU A 20 6.85 -11.35 14.54
CA GLU A 20 6.74 -10.40 13.43
C GLU A 20 5.37 -10.47 12.76
N ALA A 21 4.77 -11.65 12.64
CA ALA A 21 3.40 -11.81 12.16
C ALA A 21 2.41 -11.08 13.08
N LEU A 22 2.56 -11.20 14.41
CA LEU A 22 1.73 -10.47 15.37
C LEU A 22 1.86 -8.96 15.22
N LYS A 23 3.09 -8.43 15.10
CA LYS A 23 3.31 -7.00 14.85
C LYS A 23 2.64 -6.52 13.56
N ARG A 24 2.70 -7.31 12.49
CA ARG A 24 2.04 -6.99 11.21
C ARG A 24 0.52 -6.91 11.36
N VAL A 25 -0.09 -7.88 12.03
CA VAL A 25 -1.54 -7.89 12.28
C VAL A 25 -1.95 -6.70 13.14
N MET A 26 -1.25 -6.45 14.25
CA MET A 26 -1.54 -5.30 15.13
C MET A 26 -1.45 -3.97 14.37
N ARG A 27 -0.40 -3.76 13.56
CA ARG A 27 -0.26 -2.55 12.74
C ARG A 27 -1.41 -2.39 11.76
N SER A 28 -1.80 -3.48 11.08
CA SER A 28 -2.93 -3.45 10.15
C SER A 28 -4.23 -3.05 10.85
N LEU A 29 -4.48 -3.60 12.05
CA LEU A 29 -5.67 -3.27 12.83
C LEU A 29 -5.68 -1.80 13.28
N VAL A 30 -4.55 -1.31 13.80
CA VAL A 30 -4.42 0.10 14.23
C VAL A 30 -4.64 1.07 13.06
N LEU A 31 -4.04 0.81 11.89
CA LEU A 31 -4.23 1.65 10.71
C LEU A 31 -5.67 1.60 10.19
N THR A 32 -6.32 0.44 10.24
CA THR A 32 -7.73 0.29 9.86
C THR A 32 -8.63 1.11 10.78
N GLU A 33 -8.42 1.02 12.09
CA GLU A 33 -9.17 1.77 13.09
C GLU A 33 -8.94 3.29 12.96
N LEU A 34 -7.70 3.71 12.71
CA LEU A 34 -7.37 5.11 12.47
C LEU A 34 -8.10 5.66 11.24
N ARG A 35 -8.05 4.92 10.11
CA ARG A 35 -8.76 5.27 8.88
C ARG A 35 -10.25 5.52 9.16
N ASP A 36 -10.88 4.61 9.89
CA ASP A 36 -12.32 4.67 10.16
C ASP A 36 -12.67 5.85 11.07
N LYS A 37 -11.87 6.11 12.11
CA LYS A 37 -12.07 7.25 13.03
C LYS A 37 -11.83 8.60 12.38
N GLU A 38 -10.82 8.71 11.52
CA GLU A 38 -10.49 9.95 10.82
C GLU A 38 -11.31 10.15 9.54
N GLY A 39 -12.18 9.19 9.19
CA GLY A 39 -13.05 9.27 8.02
C GLY A 39 -12.28 9.27 6.69
N VAL A 40 -11.12 8.60 6.64
CA VAL A 40 -10.29 8.52 5.43
C VAL A 40 -10.99 7.64 4.39
N LYS A 41 -11.36 8.25 3.26
CA LYS A 41 -12.07 7.61 2.15
C LYS A 41 -11.30 7.76 0.84
N VAL A 42 -11.65 6.92 -0.12
CA VAL A 42 -11.17 7.01 -1.50
C VAL A 42 -12.38 7.07 -2.41
N GLU A 43 -12.43 8.10 -3.24
CA GLU A 43 -13.46 8.25 -4.26
C GLU A 43 -13.09 7.47 -5.51
N SER A 44 -14.09 7.05 -6.30
CA SER A 44 -13.83 6.30 -7.54
C SER A 44 -12.93 7.05 -8.52
N ALA A 45 -13.06 8.38 -8.57
CA ALA A 45 -12.24 9.25 -9.40
C ALA A 45 -10.76 9.25 -9.00
N GLU A 46 -10.43 9.06 -7.72
CA GLU A 46 -9.03 8.93 -7.28
C GLU A 46 -8.42 7.61 -7.77
N VAL A 47 -9.23 6.55 -7.84
CA VAL A 47 -8.81 5.25 -8.39
C VAL A 47 -8.60 5.37 -9.91
N ASP A 48 -9.51 6.05 -10.61
CA ASP A 48 -9.39 6.31 -12.05
C ASP A 48 -8.12 7.10 -12.38
N ALA A 49 -7.86 8.19 -11.63
CA ALA A 49 -6.66 8.99 -11.79
C ALA A 49 -5.37 8.18 -11.55
N SER A 50 -5.36 7.33 -10.52
CA SER A 50 -4.20 6.47 -10.25
C SER A 50 -3.98 5.42 -11.34
N ILE A 51 -5.04 4.87 -11.93
CA ILE A 51 -4.95 3.95 -13.06
C ILE A 51 -4.37 4.65 -14.28
N ASP A 52 -4.80 5.87 -14.56
CA ASP A 52 -4.26 6.67 -15.66
C ASP A 52 -2.79 7.00 -15.46
N GLU A 53 -2.37 7.43 -14.27
CA GLU A 53 -0.98 7.68 -13.91
C GLU A 53 -0.11 6.42 -14.12
N LEU A 54 -0.55 5.29 -13.57
CA LEU A 54 0.15 4.01 -13.72
C LEU A 54 0.20 3.56 -15.19
N ALA A 55 -0.86 3.77 -15.96
CA ALA A 55 -0.91 3.38 -17.36
C ALA A 55 0.02 4.24 -18.23
N GLN A 56 0.09 5.55 -17.98
CA GLN A 56 0.97 6.47 -18.70
C GLN A 56 2.45 6.09 -18.59
N SER A 57 2.86 5.49 -17.46
CA SER A 57 4.22 4.98 -17.28
C SER A 57 4.62 3.89 -18.29
N ALA A 58 3.64 3.27 -18.97
CA ALA A 58 3.87 2.20 -19.94
C ALA A 58 4.09 2.72 -21.39
N GLY A 59 4.08 4.03 -21.62
CA GLY A 59 4.36 4.64 -22.93
C GLY A 59 3.43 4.13 -24.03
N GLU A 60 3.98 3.52 -25.09
CA GLU A 60 3.21 2.99 -26.22
C GLU A 60 2.15 1.95 -25.82
N GLN A 61 2.32 1.30 -24.67
CA GLN A 61 1.39 0.27 -24.17
C GLN A 61 0.33 0.84 -23.21
N THR A 62 0.18 2.17 -23.10
CA THR A 62 -0.74 2.85 -22.17
C THR A 62 -2.14 2.25 -22.19
N GLU A 63 -2.78 2.14 -23.36
CA GLU A 63 -4.15 1.62 -23.46
C GLU A 63 -4.28 0.15 -23.04
N ARG A 64 -3.24 -0.65 -23.31
CA ARG A 64 -3.20 -2.05 -22.87
C ARG A 64 -3.06 -2.13 -21.36
N MET A 65 -2.19 -1.32 -20.77
CA MET A 65 -1.98 -1.24 -19.33
C MET A 65 -3.24 -0.76 -18.61
N ARG A 66 -3.87 0.31 -19.09
CA ARG A 66 -5.14 0.83 -18.54
C ARG A 66 -6.20 -0.25 -18.49
N ARG A 67 -6.40 -1.00 -19.58
CA ARG A 67 -7.36 -2.12 -19.61
C ARG A 67 -7.04 -3.22 -18.61
N ALA A 68 -5.76 -3.58 -18.45
CA ALA A 68 -5.34 -4.58 -17.47
C ALA A 68 -5.58 -4.12 -16.02
N LEU A 69 -5.34 -2.84 -15.72
CA LEU A 69 -5.54 -2.26 -14.39
C LEU A 69 -7.03 -2.06 -14.06
N ASN A 70 -7.90 -1.92 -15.06
CA ASN A 70 -9.33 -1.67 -14.88
C ASN A 70 -10.18 -2.90 -14.51
N THR A 71 -9.57 -4.04 -14.19
CA THR A 71 -10.31 -5.19 -13.62
C THR A 71 -10.73 -4.90 -12.19
N GLU A 72 -11.87 -5.45 -11.74
CA GLU A 72 -12.38 -5.22 -10.37
C GLU A 72 -11.33 -5.57 -9.29
N ALA A 73 -10.60 -6.66 -9.46
CA ALA A 73 -9.56 -7.09 -8.53
C ALA A 73 -8.41 -6.07 -8.44
N ASN A 74 -7.96 -5.55 -9.58
CA ASN A 74 -6.87 -4.57 -9.64
C ASN A 74 -7.33 -3.21 -9.11
N ARG A 75 -8.52 -2.75 -9.49
CA ARG A 75 -9.14 -1.54 -8.94
C ARG A 75 -9.23 -1.57 -7.43
N LYS A 76 -9.73 -2.66 -6.84
CA LYS A 76 -9.76 -2.85 -5.37
C LYS A 76 -8.36 -2.83 -4.76
N SER A 77 -7.35 -3.34 -5.46
CA SER A 77 -5.97 -3.30 -4.97
C SER A 77 -5.40 -1.89 -4.97
N ILE A 78 -5.65 -1.13 -6.04
CA ILE A 78 -5.24 0.27 -6.15
C ILE A 78 -5.94 1.11 -5.07
N GLU A 79 -7.26 0.94 -4.90
CA GLU A 79 -8.04 1.58 -3.85
C GLU A 79 -7.45 1.32 -2.45
N ARG A 80 -7.13 0.06 -2.11
CA ARG A 80 -6.48 -0.29 -0.84
C ARG A 80 -5.11 0.40 -0.66
N SER A 81 -4.32 0.51 -1.73
CA SER A 81 -3.03 1.20 -1.69
C SER A 81 -3.22 2.69 -1.44
N ILE A 82 -4.18 3.34 -2.11
CA ILE A 82 -4.51 4.76 -1.90
C ILE A 82 -4.99 4.99 -0.47
N LEU A 83 -5.92 4.15 0.04
CA LEU A 83 -6.41 4.23 1.42
C LEU A 83 -5.26 4.13 2.43
N THR A 84 -4.33 3.19 2.21
CA THR A 84 -3.17 3.02 3.09
C THR A 84 -2.30 4.27 3.11
N ARG A 85 -1.99 4.84 1.94
CA ARG A 85 -1.20 6.07 1.82
C ARG A 85 -1.89 7.24 2.53
N LYS A 86 -3.17 7.52 2.23
CA LYS A 86 -3.94 8.59 2.86
C LYS A 86 -4.02 8.44 4.39
N THR A 87 -4.12 7.20 4.88
CA THR A 87 -4.15 6.92 6.32
C THR A 87 -2.80 7.23 6.98
N LEU A 88 -1.69 6.87 6.32
CA LEU A 88 -0.34 7.21 6.81
C LEU A 88 -0.07 8.72 6.74
N ASP A 89 -0.53 9.38 5.67
CA ASP A 89 -0.43 10.83 5.54
C ASP A 89 -1.18 11.51 6.69
N ARG A 90 -2.41 11.06 6.97
CA ARG A 90 -3.20 11.56 8.10
C ARG A 90 -2.52 11.33 9.45
N LEU A 91 -1.92 10.16 9.66
CA LEU A 91 -1.16 9.87 10.87
C LEU A 91 0.01 10.86 11.04
N ALA A 92 0.74 11.14 9.96
CA ALA A 92 1.85 12.09 9.98
C ALA A 92 1.37 13.51 10.31
N GLU A 93 0.24 13.95 9.76
CA GLU A 93 -0.36 15.25 10.09
C GLU A 93 -0.70 15.36 11.57
N ILE A 94 -1.33 14.32 12.15
CA ILE A 94 -1.69 14.28 13.57
C ILE A 94 -0.44 14.39 14.45
N VAL A 95 0.62 13.66 14.10
CA VAL A 95 1.85 13.63 14.90
C VAL A 95 2.64 14.93 14.77
N THR A 96 2.65 15.56 13.60
CA THR A 96 3.47 16.75 13.33
C THR A 96 2.73 18.07 13.56
N GLY A 97 1.40 18.05 13.67
CA GLY A 97 0.55 19.23 13.79
C GLY A 97 0.54 20.13 12.54
N ARG A 98 1.06 19.64 11.41
CA ARG A 98 1.11 20.35 10.13
C ARG A 98 0.47 19.50 9.04
N PRO A 99 -0.37 20.08 8.15
CA PRO A 99 -0.82 19.36 6.97
C PRO A 99 0.40 18.94 6.14
N MET A 100 0.43 17.68 5.70
CA MET A 100 1.56 17.18 4.92
C MET A 100 1.41 17.74 3.50
N GLU A 101 2.17 18.80 3.20
CA GLU A 101 2.34 19.20 1.80
C GLU A 101 2.90 18.01 1.02
N ALA A 102 2.31 17.75 -0.15
CA ALA A 102 2.43 16.53 -0.93
C ALA A 102 3.88 16.10 -1.21
N ALA A 103 4.50 15.39 -0.25
CA ALA A 103 5.82 14.80 -0.38
C ALA A 103 5.79 13.48 -1.18
N GLY A 104 4.93 13.42 -2.21
CA GLY A 104 4.78 12.27 -3.10
C GLY A 104 5.49 12.40 -4.45
N SER A 105 5.92 13.60 -4.84
CA SER A 105 6.50 13.84 -6.18
C SER A 105 8.04 13.84 -6.23
N ALA A 106 8.74 13.80 -5.09
CA ALA A 106 10.19 14.10 -5.05
C ALA A 106 11.12 12.87 -4.90
N ALA A 107 10.59 11.65 -4.69
CA ALA A 107 11.45 10.49 -4.36
C ALA A 107 11.79 9.55 -5.53
N VAL A 108 11.28 9.79 -6.75
CA VAL A 108 11.56 8.91 -7.92
C VAL A 108 12.75 9.41 -8.77
N SER A 109 13.27 10.62 -8.52
CA SER A 109 14.33 11.21 -9.37
C SER A 109 15.76 10.99 -8.87
N ALA A 110 15.98 10.25 -7.77
CA ALA A 110 17.31 10.11 -7.16
C ALA A 110 18.04 8.79 -7.47
N GLN A 111 17.52 7.95 -8.37
CA GLN A 111 18.23 6.76 -8.87
C GLN A 111 18.05 6.61 -10.38
N GLN A 112 18.68 7.52 -11.14
CA GLN A 112 19.18 7.25 -12.49
C GLN A 112 20.59 7.81 -12.60
#